data_AF-A0A8S8Y5E2-F1
#
_entry.id   AF-A0A8S8Y5E2-F1
#
_cell.length_a   1.000
_cell.length_b   1.000
_cell.length_c   1.000
_cell.angle_alpha   90.00
_cell.angle_beta   90.00
_cell.angle_gamma   90.00
#
_symmetry.space_group_name_H-M   'P 1'
#
loop_
_entity.id
_entity.type
_entity.pdbx_description
1 polymer ?
#
loop_
_entity_poly.entity_id
_entity_poly.type
_entity_poly.pdbx_seq_one_letter_code
_entity_poly.pdbx_strand_id
1 'polypeptide(L)' 'MYGNGQAPIFILKEGVQRTRGRSAQSNNIAAAKAVADAVRSTLGPKGMDKMLVDSMVTL' A
#
# COMPACT_ATOMS: atom_id res chain seq x y z
N MET A 1 -31.94 30.24 -23.45
CA MET A 1 -32.36 29.30 -22.39
C MET A 1 -31.35 28.16 -22.33
N TYR A 2 -30.69 28.03 -21.17
CA TYR A 2 -29.85 26.94 -20.63
C TYR A 2 -29.08 26.01 -21.59
N GLY A 3 -27.82 26.35 -21.87
CA GLY A 3 -26.80 25.35 -22.22
C GLY A 3 -26.26 24.70 -20.95
N ASN A 4 -26.75 23.49 -20.64
CA ASN A 4 -26.26 22.67 -19.53
C ASN A 4 -24.86 22.12 -19.84
N GLY A 5 -23.83 22.96 -19.67
CA GLY A 5 -22.43 22.56 -19.65
C GLY A 5 -22.00 22.08 -18.26
N GLN A 6 -22.58 21.00 -17.75
CA GLN A 6 -22.00 20.29 -16.62
C GLN A 6 -21.12 19.17 -17.17
N ALA A 7 -19.84 19.49 -17.40
CA ALA A 7 -18.84 18.45 -17.63
C ALA A 7 -18.87 17.46 -16.46
N PRO A 8 -18.82 16.13 -16.71
CA PRO A 8 -18.89 15.14 -15.65
C PRO A 8 -17.75 15.33 -14.65
N ILE A 9 -18.10 15.58 -13.39
CA ILE A 9 -17.13 15.74 -12.30
C ILE A 9 -16.69 14.35 -11.84
N PHE A 10 -15.57 13.86 -12.36
CA PHE A 10 -14.94 12.63 -11.88
C PHE A 10 -14.22 12.90 -10.55
N ILE A 11 -14.83 12.46 -9.44
CA ILE A 11 -14.26 12.62 -8.08
C ILE A 11 -13.07 11.68 -7.84
N LEU A 12 -12.99 10.58 -8.58
CA LEU A 12 -11.88 9.63 -8.54
C LEU A 12 -11.48 9.29 -9.98
N LYS A 13 -10.17 9.19 -10.24
CA LYS A 13 -9.66 8.71 -11.52
C LYS A 13 -10.12 7.27 -11.76
N GLU A 14 -10.31 6.89 -13.01
CA GLU A 14 -10.58 5.49 -13.38
C GLU A 14 -9.48 4.59 -12.81
N GLY A 15 -9.88 3.46 -12.21
CA GLY A 15 -8.97 2.50 -11.56
C GLY A 15 -8.69 2.76 -10.07
N VAL A 16 -9.20 3.84 -9.46
CA VAL A 16 -8.98 4.09 -8.03
C VAL A 16 -9.91 3.22 -7.17
N GLN A 17 -9.34 2.17 -6.57
CA GLN A 17 -10.01 1.37 -5.55
C GLN A 17 -9.91 2.05 -4.18
N ARG A 18 -11.05 2.37 -3.56
CA ARG A 18 -11.10 3.04 -2.26
C ARG A 18 -11.65 2.12 -1.18
N THR A 19 -10.76 1.55 -0.39
CA THR A 19 -11.11 0.79 0.81
C THR A 19 -11.30 1.76 1.99
N ARG A 20 -12.39 1.61 2.77
CA ARG A 20 -12.68 2.48 3.94
C ARG A 20 -13.12 1.65 5.15
N GLY A 21 -13.05 2.27 6.32
CA GLY A 21 -13.58 1.70 7.56
C GLY A 21 -12.77 0.48 8.03
N ARG A 22 -13.48 -0.53 8.57
CA ARG A 22 -12.85 -1.67 9.25
C ARG A 22 -11.96 -2.52 8.33
N SER A 23 -12.31 -2.64 7.04
CA SER A 23 -11.49 -3.38 6.07
C SER A 23 -10.15 -2.68 5.81
N ALA A 24 -10.15 -1.35 5.68
CA ALA A 24 -8.93 -0.57 5.54
C ALA A 24 -8.04 -0.69 6.80
N GLN A 25 -8.65 -0.62 7.99
CA GLN A 25 -7.93 -0.80 9.25
C GLN A 25 -7.30 -2.20 9.35
N SER A 26 -8.06 -3.25 9.04
CA SER A 26 -7.55 -4.62 9.07
C SER A 26 -6.40 -4.82 8.09
N ASN A 27 -6.50 -4.24 6.89
CA ASN A 27 -5.44 -4.31 5.89
C ASN A 27 -4.15 -3.61 6.37
N ASN A 28 -4.29 -2.42 6.97
CA ASN A 28 -3.15 -1.68 7.52
C ASN A 28 -2.46 -2.43 8.66
N ILE A 29 -3.22 -3.07 9.55
CA ILE A 29 -2.67 -3.88 10.64
C ILE A 29 -1.91 -5.08 10.08
N ALA A 30 -2.47 -5.77 9.08
CA ALA A 30 -1.82 -6.92 8.44
C ALA A 30 -0.49 -6.51 7.77
N ALA A 31 -0.50 -5.40 7.01
CA ALA A 31 0.71 -4.86 6.39
C ALA A 31 1.78 -4.50 7.43
N ALA A 32 1.39 -3.82 8.52
CA ALA A 32 2.31 -3.45 9.59
C ALA A 32 2.92 -4.69 10.28
N LYS A 33 2.11 -5.73 10.51
CA LYS A 33 2.61 -7.02 11.06
C LYS A 33 3.61 -7.68 10.12
N ALA A 34 3.33 -7.73 8.82
CA ALA A 34 4.24 -8.32 7.85
C ALA A 34 5.60 -7.61 7.84
N VAL A 35 5.61 -6.28 7.90
CA VAL A 35 6.85 -5.49 8.00
C VAL A 35 7.58 -5.76 9.32
N ALA A 36 6.85 -5.77 10.44
CA ALA A 36 7.43 -6.05 11.76
C ALA A 36 8.07 -7.45 11.80
N ASP A 37 7.40 -8.46 11.27
CA ASP A 37 7.90 -9.83 11.22
C ASP A 37 9.16 -9.96 10.33
N ALA A 38 9.23 -9.19 9.24
CA ALA A 38 10.40 -9.17 8.36
C ALA A 38 11.67 -8.68 9.07
N VAL A 39 11.56 -7.68 9.94
CA VAL A 39 12.69 -7.09 10.68
C VAL A 39 12.90 -7.69 12.06
N ARG A 40 11.96 -8.46 12.59
CA ARG A 40 11.99 -8.97 13.98
C ARG A 40 13.28 -9.69 14.34
N SER A 41 13.85 -10.47 13.41
CA SER A 41 15.06 -11.24 13.68
C SER A 41 16.35 -10.41 13.65
N THR A 42 16.29 -9.16 13.19
CA THR A 42 17.47 -8.30 13.04
C THR A 42 17.73 -7.44 14.28
N LEU A 43 16.85 -7.50 15.28
CA LEU A 43 16.92 -6.66 16.48
C LEU A 43 17.78 -7.31 17.58
N GLY A 44 18.68 -6.53 18.17
CA GLY A 44 19.51 -6.92 19.32
C GLY A 44 20.97 -7.24 18.95
N PRO A 45 21.85 -7.45 19.95
CA PRO A 45 23.28 -7.68 19.74
C PRO A 45 23.60 -9.00 19.02
N LYS A 46 22.61 -9.90 18.87
CA LYS A 46 22.68 -11.14 18.09
C LYS A 46 21.64 -11.16 16.95
N GLY A 47 21.23 -9.98 16.48
CA GLY A 47 20.33 -9.87 15.33
C GLY A 47 20.94 -10.53 14.10
N MET A 48 20.09 -11.18 13.29
CA MET A 48 20.49 -11.77 12.03
C MET A 48 20.53 -10.72 10.93
N ASP A 49 21.60 -10.71 10.15
CA ASP A 49 21.63 -9.95 8.91
C ASP A 49 20.67 -10.54 7.88
N LYS A 50 20.07 -9.67 7.07
CA LYS A 50 19.23 -10.06 5.94
C LYS A 50 19.95 -9.74 4.65
N MET A 51 20.08 -10.74 3.78
CA MET A 51 20.51 -10.53 2.41
C MET A 51 19.30 -10.15 1.57
N LEU A 52 19.21 -8.89 1.15
CA LEU A 52 18.16 -8.44 0.24
C LEU A 52 18.54 -8.81 -1.19
N VAL A 53 17.69 -9.61 -1.83
CA VAL A 53 17.83 -9.95 -3.24
C VAL A 53 16.93 -9.01 -4.02
N ASP A 54 17.52 -8.12 -4.80
CA ASP A 54 16.77 -7.31 -5.74
C ASP A 54 16.48 -8.11 -7.00
N SER A 55 15.28 -7.95 -7.53
CA SER A 55 14.89 -8.49 -8.83
C SER A 55 15.09 -7.39 -9.84
N MET A 56 16.35 -7.05 -10.14
CA MET A 56 16.64 -6.14 -11.24
C MET A 56 16.08 -6.74 -12.53
N VAL A 57 14.96 -6.17 -12.97
CA VAL A 57 14.41 -6.39 -14.32
C VAL A 57 15.46 -5.89 -15.30
N THR A 58 16.14 -6.84 -15.93
CA THR A 58 16.83 -6.58 -17.19
C THR A 58 15.86 -7.00 -18.30
N LEU A 59 15.19 -5.99 -18.86
CA LEU A 59 14.34 -5.99 -20.07
C LEU A 59 13.17 -6.99 -20.13
#